data_AF-X1ELH5-F1
#
_entry.id   AF-X1ELH5-F1
#
_cell.length_a   1.000
_cell.length_b   1.000
_cell.length_c   1.000
_cell.angle_alpha   90.00
_cell.angle_beta   90.00
_cell.angle_gamma   90.00
#
_symmetry.space_group_name_H-M   'P 1'
#
loop_
_entity.id
_entity.type
_entity.pdbx_description
1 polymer ?
#
loop_
_entity_poly.entity_id
_entity_poly.type
_entity_poly.pdbx_seq_one_letter_code
_entity_poly.pdbx_strand_id
1 'polypeptide(L)'
;MIISLNWLKDYIELDLSLPVLIEKLNMIGLMVEDWEEKGSDVILDIETYANRPDTLGHLGVARELAAALELGIKEQKWPLTEIEQKTSDLADVRIWDDELCPRYSGMVIKGIQVGPSPEWLRKRIEAVGLKPINNVVDVTNYVLFATAHPIHAFDLAKISGRKIIIRKATDAEVLKGLEDRDIS
;
A
#
# COMPACT_ATOMS: atom_id res chain seq x y z
N MET A 1 -13.25 -4.23 3.25
CA MET A 1 -11.83 -4.15 2.83
C MET A 1 -11.25 -5.55 2.84
N ILE A 2 -10.39 -5.88 1.88
CA ILE A 2 -9.98 -7.27 1.68
C ILE A 2 -8.66 -7.58 2.41
N ILE A 3 -8.69 -8.58 3.30
CA ILE A 3 -7.54 -9.00 4.11
C ILE A 3 -7.23 -10.48 3.88
N SER A 4 -5.98 -10.76 3.50
CA SER A 4 -5.42 -12.11 3.42
C SER A 4 -4.93 -12.57 4.78
N LEU A 5 -5.38 -13.74 5.24
CA LEU A 5 -4.93 -14.32 6.50
C LEU A 5 -3.46 -14.75 6.43
N ASN A 6 -2.99 -15.28 5.30
CA ASN A 6 -1.58 -15.61 5.11
C ASN A 6 -0.68 -14.37 5.19
N TRP A 7 -1.11 -13.26 4.61
CA TRP A 7 -0.37 -12.00 4.70
C TRP A 7 -0.44 -11.41 6.12
N LEU A 8 -1.58 -11.52 6.79
CA LEU A 8 -1.72 -11.08 8.18
C LEU A 8 -0.73 -11.80 9.12
N LYS A 9 -0.48 -13.10 8.87
CA LYS A 9 0.50 -13.92 9.60
C LYS A 9 1.95 -13.47 9.44
N ASP A 10 2.27 -12.60 8.48
CA ASP A 10 3.59 -11.97 8.39
C ASP A 10 3.84 -10.95 9.51
N TYR A 11 2.76 -10.44 10.12
CA TYR A 11 2.82 -9.41 11.16
C TYR A 11 2.55 -9.96 12.56
N ILE A 12 1.83 -11.07 12.69
CA ILE A 12 1.43 -11.66 13.98
C ILE A 12 1.44 -13.19 13.94
N GLU A 13 1.76 -13.83 15.07
CA GLU A 13 1.57 -15.27 15.22
C GLU A 13 0.11 -15.56 15.62
N LEU A 14 -0.68 -16.07 14.67
CA LEU A 14 -2.07 -16.42 14.89
C LEU A 14 -2.24 -17.94 14.98
N ASP A 15 -2.57 -18.42 16.18
CA ASP A 15 -2.96 -19.80 16.45
C ASP A 15 -4.42 -19.86 16.93
N LEU A 16 -5.33 -19.42 16.06
CA LEU A 16 -6.77 -19.42 16.29
C LEU A 16 -7.48 -20.12 15.13
N SER A 17 -8.57 -20.82 15.43
CA SER A 17 -9.49 -21.27 14.39
C SER A 17 -10.20 -20.06 13.76
N LEU A 18 -10.60 -20.20 12.50
CA LEU A 18 -11.27 -19.12 11.77
C LEU A 18 -12.52 -18.56 12.49
N PRO A 19 -13.42 -19.38 13.07
CA PRO A 19 -14.58 -18.84 13.81
C PRO A 19 -14.18 -17.97 15.00
N VAL A 20 -13.15 -18.38 15.76
CA VAL A 20 -12.67 -17.61 16.91
C VAL A 20 -12.00 -16.31 16.46
N LEU A 21 -11.24 -16.35 15.36
CA LEU A 21 -10.64 -15.15 14.79
C LEU A 21 -11.71 -14.13 14.35
N ILE A 22 -12.75 -14.59 13.65
CA ILE A 22 -13.87 -13.74 13.21
C ILE A 22 -14.59 -13.12 14.41
N GLU A 23 -14.87 -13.91 15.45
CA GLU A 23 -15.48 -13.39 16.68
C GLU A 23 -14.63 -12.27 17.29
N LYS A 24 -13.30 -12.47 17.37
CA LYS A 24 -12.38 -11.47 17.92
C LYS A 24 -12.31 -10.19 17.08
N LEU A 25 -12.28 -10.31 15.75
CA LEU A 25 -12.32 -9.17 14.83
C LEU A 25 -13.62 -8.36 15.02
N ASN A 26 -14.76 -9.03 15.09
CA ASN A 26 -16.05 -8.38 15.31
C ASN A 26 -16.11 -7.66 16.67
N MET A 27 -15.58 -8.28 17.74
CA MET A 27 -15.52 -7.68 19.08
C MET A 27 -14.71 -6.37 19.13
N ILE A 28 -13.72 -6.20 18.26
CA ILE A 28 -12.87 -5.00 18.20
C ILE A 28 -13.31 -4.01 17.11
N GLY A 29 -14.50 -4.21 16.52
CA GLY A 29 -15.09 -3.30 15.53
C GLY A 29 -14.50 -3.45 14.12
N LEU A 30 -13.89 -4.59 13.82
CA LEU A 30 -13.47 -5.01 12.49
C LEU A 30 -14.45 -6.09 12.01
N MET A 31 -15.60 -5.66 11.47
CA MET A 31 -16.73 -6.53 11.18
C MET A 31 -16.43 -7.37 9.94
N VAL A 32 -16.37 -8.69 10.08
CA VAL A 32 -16.19 -9.61 8.95
C VAL A 32 -17.56 -9.82 8.31
N GLU A 33 -17.76 -9.27 7.12
CA GLU A 33 -19.01 -9.36 6.36
C GLU A 33 -19.08 -10.67 5.57
N ASP A 34 -17.97 -11.08 4.96
CA ASP A 34 -17.84 -12.32 4.22
C ASP A 34 -16.41 -12.88 4.29
N TRP A 35 -16.24 -14.14 3.95
CA TRP A 35 -14.93 -14.75 3.77
C TRP A 35 -14.96 -15.88 2.74
N GLU A 36 -13.84 -16.07 2.05
CA GLU A 36 -13.67 -17.16 1.09
C GLU A 36 -12.31 -17.86 1.25
N GLU A 37 -12.27 -19.14 0.86
CA GLU A 37 -11.02 -19.86 0.70
C GLU A 37 -10.47 -19.66 -0.71
N LYS A 38 -9.23 -19.19 -0.80
CA LYS A 38 -8.52 -18.99 -2.07
C LYS A 38 -7.22 -19.78 -2.08
N GLY A 39 -7.31 -21.02 -2.53
CA GLY A 39 -6.20 -21.96 -2.52
C GLY A 39 -5.84 -22.38 -1.09
N SER A 40 -4.69 -21.94 -0.58
CA SER A 40 -4.25 -22.18 0.80
C SER A 40 -4.38 -20.94 1.69
N ASP A 41 -5.14 -19.94 1.25
CA ASP A 41 -5.37 -18.68 1.96
C ASP A 41 -6.84 -18.51 2.30
N VAL A 42 -7.11 -17.72 3.34
CA VAL A 42 -8.47 -17.28 3.70
C VAL A 42 -8.50 -15.77 3.50
N ILE A 43 -9.46 -15.33 2.69
CA ILE A 43 -9.67 -13.93 2.37
C ILE A 43 -10.88 -13.44 3.15
N LEU A 44 -10.71 -12.38 3.94
CA LEU A 44 -11.75 -11.76 4.73
C LEU A 44 -12.18 -10.45 4.09
N ASP A 45 -13.48 -10.22 3.95
CA ASP A 45 -14.01 -8.88 3.70
C ASP A 45 -14.42 -8.24 5.03
N ILE A 46 -13.66 -7.23 5.44
CA ILE A 46 -13.78 -6.55 6.72
C ILE A 46 -14.32 -5.14 6.54
N GLU A 47 -15.43 -4.80 7.17
CA GLU A 47 -15.89 -3.43 7.33
C GLU A 47 -15.31 -2.80 8.60
N THR A 48 -14.88 -1.54 8.50
CA THR A 48 -14.37 -0.76 9.64
C THR A 48 -14.97 0.64 9.62
N TYR A 49 -14.90 1.34 10.75
CA TYR A 49 -15.47 2.67 10.87
C TYR A 49 -14.67 3.73 10.10
N ALA A 50 -15.37 4.75 9.57
CA ALA A 50 -14.76 5.81 8.77
C ALA A 50 -13.65 6.61 9.50
N ASN A 51 -13.67 6.64 10.83
CA ASN A 51 -12.66 7.30 11.66
C ASN A 51 -11.48 6.39 12.04
N ARG A 52 -11.35 5.20 11.43
CA ARG A 52 -10.28 4.22 11.68
C ARG A 52 -9.42 3.98 10.43
N PRO A 53 -8.76 5.01 9.86
CA PRO A 53 -7.88 4.81 8.72
C PRO A 53 -6.66 3.94 9.03
N ASP A 54 -6.30 3.83 10.32
CA ASP A 54 -5.23 2.98 10.82
C ASP A 54 -5.45 1.49 10.52
N THR A 55 -6.71 1.05 10.35
CA THR A 55 -7.07 -0.36 10.11
C THR A 55 -7.26 -0.68 8.64
N LEU A 56 -7.11 0.28 7.71
CA LEU A 56 -7.35 0.09 6.27
C LEU A 56 -6.29 -0.74 5.53
N GLY A 57 -5.38 -1.38 6.27
CA GLY A 57 -4.33 -2.24 5.74
C GLY A 57 -3.98 -3.37 6.70
N HIS A 58 -3.26 -4.37 6.21
CA HIS A 58 -2.95 -5.59 6.94
C HIS A 58 -2.19 -5.32 8.25
N LEU A 59 -1.25 -4.38 8.26
CA LEU A 59 -0.49 -4.01 9.45
C LEU A 59 -1.38 -3.38 10.54
N GLY A 60 -2.39 -2.61 10.14
CA GLY A 60 -3.37 -2.02 11.04
C GLY A 60 -4.20 -3.07 11.76
N VAL A 61 -4.81 -3.97 10.98
CA VAL A 61 -5.56 -5.12 11.50
C VAL A 61 -4.70 -5.99 12.40
N ALA A 62 -3.46 -6.23 12.02
CA ALA A 62 -2.51 -7.01 12.83
C ALA A 62 -2.25 -6.35 14.18
N ARG A 63 -2.13 -5.01 14.23
CA ARG A 63 -1.94 -4.26 15.48
C ARG A 63 -3.15 -4.35 16.40
N GLU A 64 -4.35 -4.23 15.84
CA GLU A 64 -5.60 -4.35 16.61
C GLU A 64 -5.77 -5.75 17.20
N LEU A 65 -5.55 -6.79 16.38
CA LEU A 65 -5.56 -8.17 16.87
C LEU A 65 -4.47 -8.44 17.90
N ALA A 66 -3.25 -7.94 17.68
CA ALA A 66 -2.16 -8.09 18.63
C ALA A 66 -2.49 -7.47 19.98
N ALA A 67 -3.08 -6.27 19.99
CA ALA A 67 -3.53 -5.63 21.22
C ALA A 67 -4.65 -6.41 21.91
N ALA A 68 -5.63 -6.92 21.15
CA ALA A 68 -6.79 -7.64 21.69
C ALA A 68 -6.46 -9.05 22.21
N LEU A 69 -5.44 -9.68 21.66
CA LEU A 69 -5.01 -11.04 22.00
C LEU A 69 -3.75 -11.06 22.88
N GLU A 70 -3.25 -9.89 23.28
CA GLU A 70 -2.00 -9.74 24.05
C GLU A 70 -0.78 -10.41 23.36
N LEU A 71 -0.72 -10.29 22.03
CA LEU A 71 0.35 -10.84 21.20
C LEU A 71 1.39 -9.76 20.85
N GLY A 72 2.60 -10.22 20.51
CA GLY A 72 3.62 -9.36 19.92
C GLY A 72 3.40 -9.14 18.42
N ILE A 73 3.79 -7.96 17.93
CA ILE A 73 3.98 -7.71 16.49
C ILE A 73 5.35 -8.22 16.06
N LYS A 74 5.40 -8.97 14.95
CA LYS A 74 6.62 -9.36 14.28
C LYS A 74 7.34 -8.13 13.73
N GLU A 75 8.59 -7.94 14.16
CA GLU A 75 9.43 -6.87 13.65
C GLU A 75 9.63 -7.01 12.13
N GLN A 76 9.27 -5.98 11.38
CA GLN A 76 9.48 -5.94 9.94
C GLN A 76 10.84 -5.31 9.64
N LYS A 77 11.70 -6.05 8.94
CA LYS A 77 13.02 -5.55 8.50
C LYS A 77 12.99 -5.25 7.02
N TRP A 78 13.17 -3.99 6.66
CA TRP A 78 13.34 -3.53 5.29
C TRP A 78 14.77 -3.02 5.12
N PRO A 79 15.73 -3.89 4.78
CA PRO A 79 17.11 -3.48 4.61
C PRO A 79 17.18 -2.45 3.47
N LEU A 80 17.63 -1.24 3.81
CA LEU A 80 17.89 -0.18 2.85
C LEU A 80 19.39 -0.13 2.57
N THR A 81 19.77 -0.30 1.32
CA THR A 81 21.14 0.00 0.87
C THR A 81 21.13 1.37 0.20
N GLU A 82 21.62 2.38 0.91
CA GLU A 82 21.79 3.70 0.34
C GLU A 82 23.00 3.73 -0.60
N ILE A 83 22.85 4.44 -1.72
CA ILE A 83 23.96 4.79 -2.60
C ILE A 83 24.45 6.20 -2.23
N GLU A 84 25.72 6.52 -2.55
CA GLU A 84 26.31 7.82 -2.19
C GLU A 84 25.55 9.02 -2.79
N GLN A 85 24.92 8.82 -3.95
CA GLN A 85 24.20 9.89 -4.63
C GLN A 85 22.87 10.20 -3.97
N LYS A 86 22.66 11.47 -3.59
CA LYS A 86 21.43 11.89 -2.94
C LYS A 86 20.27 11.99 -3.92
N THR A 87 19.08 11.70 -3.43
CA THR A 87 17.83 11.93 -4.19
C THR A 87 17.69 13.40 -4.62
N SER A 88 18.09 14.34 -3.76
CA SER A 88 18.05 15.79 -4.04
C SER A 88 18.92 16.23 -5.21
N ASP A 89 19.95 15.44 -5.56
CA ASP A 89 20.84 15.74 -6.69
C ASP A 89 20.24 15.25 -8.02
N LEU A 90 19.18 14.44 -7.96
CA LEU A 90 18.58 13.74 -9.10
C LEU A 90 17.18 14.25 -9.44
N ALA A 91 16.42 14.69 -8.44
CA ALA A 91 15.05 15.17 -8.59
C ALA A 91 14.81 16.43 -7.75
N ASP A 92 14.10 17.40 -8.32
CA ASP A 92 13.70 18.65 -7.66
C ASP A 92 12.19 18.59 -7.37
N VAL A 93 11.82 18.56 -6.09
CA VAL A 93 10.42 18.55 -5.66
C VAL A 93 10.10 19.90 -5.03
N ARG A 94 9.06 20.56 -5.55
CA ARG A 94 8.61 21.87 -5.06
C ARG A 94 7.13 21.83 -4.73
N ILE A 95 6.80 22.31 -3.54
CA ILE A 95 5.43 22.52 -3.11
C ILE A 95 5.14 24.01 -3.26
N TRP A 96 4.22 24.36 -4.15
CA TRP A 96 3.78 25.74 -4.37
C TRP A 96 2.44 26.04 -3.67
N ASP A 97 1.71 25.00 -3.27
CA ASP A 97 0.47 25.09 -2.50
C ASP A 97 0.61 24.22 -1.24
N ASP A 98 1.21 24.81 -0.20
CA ASP A 98 1.45 24.17 1.09
C ASP A 98 0.21 24.10 1.98
N GLU A 99 -0.81 24.92 1.68
CA GLU A 99 -2.13 24.86 2.31
C GLU A 99 -2.84 23.53 1.97
N LEU A 100 -2.85 23.12 0.70
CA LEU A 100 -3.43 21.85 0.29
C LEU A 100 -2.49 20.65 0.44
N CYS A 101 -1.19 20.87 0.30
CA CYS A 101 -0.20 19.80 0.37
C CYS A 101 0.95 20.20 1.30
N PRO A 102 0.80 20.02 2.62
CA PRO A 102 1.84 20.41 3.58
C PRO A 102 3.12 19.56 3.45
N ARG A 103 3.04 18.40 2.79
CA ARG A 103 4.18 17.51 2.60
C ARG A 103 4.06 16.66 1.34
N TYR A 104 5.14 16.65 0.57
CA TYR A 104 5.39 15.71 -0.51
C TYR A 104 6.82 15.20 -0.38
N SER A 105 7.02 13.88 -0.40
CA SER A 105 8.35 13.27 -0.29
C SER A 105 8.47 12.07 -1.21
N GLY A 106 9.69 11.82 -1.67
CA GLY A 106 10.01 10.68 -2.51
C GLY A 106 11.47 10.29 -2.40
N MET A 107 11.80 9.15 -2.99
CA MET A 107 13.16 8.65 -3.12
C MET A 107 13.41 8.22 -4.56
N VAL A 108 14.65 8.35 -5.04
CA VAL A 108 15.05 7.81 -6.34
C VAL A 108 15.72 6.46 -6.14
N ILE A 109 15.12 5.43 -6.72
CA ILE A 109 15.67 4.07 -6.72
C ILE A 109 16.28 3.78 -8.10
N LYS A 110 17.51 3.25 -8.13
CA LYS A 110 18.25 2.97 -9.37
C LYS A 110 18.45 1.47 -9.57
N GLY A 111 18.74 1.09 -10.82
CA GLY A 111 19.03 -0.29 -11.19
C GLY A 111 17.81 -1.21 -11.21
N ILE A 112 16.60 -0.63 -11.31
CA ILE A 112 15.37 -1.40 -11.40
C ILE A 112 15.21 -1.95 -12.82
N GLN A 113 15.16 -3.27 -12.92
CA GLN A 113 14.69 -3.95 -14.12
C GLN A 113 13.17 -4.17 -13.97
N VAL A 114 12.38 -3.51 -14.83
CA VAL A 114 10.93 -3.70 -14.85
C VAL A 114 10.60 -5.03 -15.49
N GLY A 115 9.77 -5.83 -14.83
CA GLY A 115 9.37 -7.14 -15.30
C GLY A 115 8.25 -7.74 -14.44
N PRO A 116 7.87 -9.00 -14.70
CA PRO A 116 6.86 -9.68 -13.90
C PRO A 116 7.22 -9.69 -12.42
N SER A 117 6.23 -9.47 -11.56
CA SER A 117 6.41 -9.54 -10.12
C SER A 117 6.82 -10.94 -9.65
N PRO A 118 7.58 -11.08 -8.56
CA PRO A 118 7.84 -12.38 -7.96
C PRO A 118 6.53 -13.02 -7.50
N GLU A 119 6.51 -14.36 -7.43
CA GLU A 119 5.30 -15.14 -7.13
C GLU A 119 4.59 -14.71 -5.84
N TRP A 120 5.36 -14.48 -4.76
CA TRP A 120 4.80 -14.06 -3.48
C TRP A 120 4.06 -12.72 -3.58
N LEU A 121 4.55 -11.79 -4.40
CA LEU A 121 3.95 -10.48 -4.58
C LEU A 121 2.68 -10.61 -5.41
N ARG A 122 2.72 -11.37 -6.50
CA ARG A 122 1.55 -11.65 -7.34
C ARG A 122 0.41 -12.24 -6.53
N LYS A 123 0.68 -13.26 -5.71
CA LYS A 123 -0.32 -13.89 -4.83
C LYS A 123 -0.99 -12.89 -3.88
N ARG A 124 -0.23 -11.97 -3.29
CA ARG A 124 -0.78 -10.95 -2.38
C ARG A 124 -1.64 -9.92 -3.11
N ILE A 125 -1.23 -9.50 -4.31
CA ILE A 125 -2.03 -8.60 -5.16
C ILE A 125 -3.33 -9.28 -5.60
N GLU A 126 -3.27 -10.54 -5.98
CA GLU A 126 -4.45 -11.34 -6.34
C GLU A 126 -5.37 -11.60 -5.14
N ALA A 127 -4.81 -11.76 -3.93
CA ALA A 127 -5.57 -11.97 -2.70
C ALA A 127 -6.45 -10.76 -2.35
N VAL A 128 -6.00 -9.55 -2.67
CA VAL A 128 -6.80 -8.31 -2.50
C VAL A 128 -7.65 -7.96 -3.73
N GLY A 129 -7.84 -8.91 -4.66
CA GLY A 129 -8.72 -8.77 -5.81
C GLY A 129 -8.13 -8.00 -7.00
N LEU A 130 -6.83 -7.69 -6.98
CA LEU A 130 -6.16 -6.97 -8.06
C LEU A 130 -5.46 -7.92 -9.04
N LYS A 131 -5.34 -7.48 -10.29
CA LYS A 131 -4.54 -8.16 -11.31
C LYS A 131 -3.09 -7.67 -11.24
N PRO A 132 -2.09 -8.56 -11.06
CA PRO A 132 -0.69 -8.16 -11.12
C PRO A 132 -0.29 -7.58 -12.48
N ILE A 133 0.55 -6.56 -12.49
CA ILE A 133 1.00 -5.86 -13.70
C ILE A 133 2.51 -6.01 -13.90
N ASN A 134 3.31 -5.50 -12.97
CA ASN A 134 4.77 -5.63 -12.96
C ASN A 134 5.32 -5.31 -11.56
N ASN A 135 6.59 -5.63 -11.32
CA ASN A 135 7.24 -5.45 -10.02
C ASN A 135 7.17 -4.02 -9.45
N VAL A 136 7.12 -2.98 -10.28
CA VAL A 136 7.02 -1.58 -9.83
C VAL A 136 5.59 -1.21 -9.45
N VAL A 137 4.61 -1.57 -10.27
CA VAL A 137 3.19 -1.27 -10.00
C VAL A 137 2.65 -2.11 -8.84
N ASP A 138 3.06 -3.36 -8.79
CA ASP A 138 2.57 -4.29 -7.78
C ASP A 138 3.17 -3.96 -6.41
N VAL A 139 4.42 -3.48 -6.32
CA VAL A 139 4.98 -3.06 -5.03
C VAL A 139 4.29 -1.81 -4.48
N THR A 140 3.84 -0.87 -5.34
CA THR A 140 3.08 0.30 -4.87
C THR A 140 1.71 -0.12 -4.31
N ASN A 141 1.03 -1.07 -4.97
CA ASN A 141 -0.20 -1.65 -4.43
C ASN A 141 0.05 -2.44 -3.15
N TYR A 142 1.12 -3.23 -3.09
CA TYR A 142 1.49 -3.97 -1.90
C TYR A 142 1.68 -3.05 -0.69
N VAL A 143 2.40 -1.92 -0.84
CA VAL A 143 2.57 -0.95 0.24
C VAL A 143 1.22 -0.35 0.68
N LEU A 144 0.36 -0.01 -0.29
CA LEU A 144 -0.99 0.49 -0.01
C LEU A 144 -1.79 -0.50 0.85
N PHE A 145 -1.94 -1.76 0.44
CA PHE A 145 -2.72 -2.74 1.19
C PHE A 145 -2.00 -3.26 2.45
N ALA A 146 -0.67 -3.19 2.51
CA ALA A 146 0.10 -3.51 3.72
C ALA A 146 -0.15 -2.47 4.83
N THR A 147 -0.10 -1.18 4.48
CA THR A 147 0.10 -0.10 5.45
C THR A 147 -0.96 1.00 5.42
N ALA A 148 -1.96 0.89 4.54
CA ALA A 148 -2.91 1.95 4.22
C ALA A 148 -2.26 3.24 3.69
N HIS A 149 -1.04 3.16 3.15
CA HIS A 149 -0.32 4.32 2.63
C HIS A 149 -0.20 4.26 1.09
N PRO A 150 -0.96 5.07 0.35
CA PRO A 150 -0.83 5.13 -1.11
C PRO A 150 0.51 5.77 -1.49
N ILE A 151 1.23 5.12 -2.40
CA ILE A 151 2.45 5.66 -3.00
C ILE A 151 2.35 5.60 -4.52
N HIS A 152 3.13 6.45 -5.19
CA HIS A 152 3.19 6.47 -6.64
C HIS A 152 4.64 6.37 -7.12
N ALA A 153 4.83 5.73 -8.28
CA ALA A 153 6.13 5.57 -8.91
C ALA A 153 6.14 6.27 -10.27
N PHE A 154 7.19 7.05 -10.52
CA PHE A 154 7.41 7.72 -11.79
C PHE A 154 8.71 7.23 -12.43
N ASP A 155 8.71 7.11 -13.75
CA ASP A 155 9.94 6.96 -14.52
C ASP A 155 10.65 8.33 -14.57
N LEU A 156 11.68 8.48 -13.75
CA LEU A 156 12.45 9.72 -13.64
C LEU A 156 13.00 10.21 -14.99
N ALA A 157 13.30 9.31 -15.92
CA ALA A 157 13.80 9.67 -17.24
C ALA A 157 12.73 10.36 -18.11
N LYS A 158 11.44 10.13 -17.82
CA LYS A 158 10.29 10.72 -18.52
C LYS A 158 9.79 12.02 -17.87
N ILE A 159 10.23 12.34 -16.66
CA ILE A 159 9.86 13.59 -15.99
C ILE A 159 10.68 14.74 -16.59
N SER A 160 9.99 15.68 -17.24
CA SER A 160 10.63 16.85 -17.84
C SER A 160 11.42 17.64 -16.79
N GLY A 161 12.71 17.86 -17.06
CA GLY A 161 13.64 18.53 -16.14
C GLY A 161 13.83 17.83 -14.79
N ARG A 162 13.30 16.62 -14.60
CA ARG A 162 13.26 15.89 -13.30
C ARG A 162 12.67 16.72 -12.17
N LYS A 163 11.69 17.56 -12.50
CA LYS A 163 11.00 18.44 -11.55
C LYS A 163 9.58 17.96 -11.29
N ILE A 164 9.21 17.89 -10.02
CA ILE A 164 7.84 17.62 -9.57
C ILE A 164 7.36 18.89 -8.86
N ILE A 165 6.32 19.52 -9.39
CA ILE A 165 5.74 20.75 -8.86
C ILE A 165 4.33 20.45 -8.39
N ILE A 166 4.09 20.60 -7.10
CA ILE A 166 2.79 20.40 -6.47
C ILE A 166 2.09 21.76 -6.43
N ARG A 167 1.02 21.90 -7.20
CA ARG A 167 0.18 23.12 -7.30
C ARG A 167 -1.27 22.76 -7.64
N LYS A 168 -2.18 23.71 -7.44
CA LYS A 168 -3.53 23.66 -8.02
C LYS A 168 -3.47 23.63 -9.55
N ALA A 169 -4.43 22.95 -10.17
CA ALA A 169 -4.68 23.06 -11.60
C ALA A 169 -5.04 24.51 -11.96
N THR A 170 -4.69 24.94 -13.17
CA THR A 170 -5.14 26.26 -13.69
C THR A 170 -6.45 26.11 -14.43
N ASP A 171 -7.20 27.21 -14.56
CA ASP A 171 -8.44 27.23 -15.34
C ASP A 171 -8.19 26.72 -16.78
N ALA A 172 -9.05 25.81 -17.23
CA ALA A 172 -8.98 25.14 -18.53
C ALA A 172 -7.67 24.35 -18.80
N GLU A 173 -6.95 23.96 -17.75
CA GLU A 173 -5.82 23.03 -17.88
C GLU A 173 -6.31 21.65 -18.28
N VAL A 174 -5.67 21.05 -19.29
CA VAL A 174 -5.97 19.69 -19.73
C VAL A 174 -4.80 18.79 -19.39
N LEU A 175 -5.08 17.72 -18.66
CA LEU A 175 -4.12 16.66 -18.33
C LEU A 175 -4.48 15.39 -19.07
N LYS A 176 -3.47 14.70 -19.61
CA LYS A 176 -3.67 13.41 -20.25
C LYS A 176 -3.57 12.30 -19.22
N GLY A 177 -4.68 11.59 -18.99
CA GLY A 177 -4.76 10.45 -18.09
C GLY A 177 -4.08 9.19 -18.64
N LEU A 178 -3.96 8.16 -17.79
CA LEU A 178 -3.31 6.88 -18.15
C LEU A 178 -4.00 6.12 -19.28
N GLU A 179 -5.30 6.36 -19.50
CA GLU A 179 -6.08 5.74 -20.58
C GLU A 179 -6.19 6.63 -21.83
N ASP A 180 -5.24 7.55 -22.01
CA ASP A 180 -5.26 8.56 -23.06
C ASP A 180 -6.52 9.44 -23.09
N ARG A 181 -7.25 9.49 -21.97
CA ARG A 181 -8.42 10.35 -21.78
C ARG A 181 -7.99 11.71 -21.23
N ASP A 182 -8.53 12.76 -21.82
CA ASP A 182 -8.31 14.13 -21.34
C ASP A 182 -9.10 14.38 -20.05
N ILE A 183 -8.44 15.01 -19.09
CA ILE A 183 -8.98 15.45 -17.80
C ILE A 183 -8.88 16.97 -17.80
N SER A 184 -10.04 17.64 -17.78
CA SER A 184 -10.20 19.11 -17.77
C SER A 184 -10.84 19.59 -16.49
#